data_AF-A0AAV3VZA6-F1
#
_entry.id   AF-A0AAV3VZA6-F1
#
_cell.length_a   1.000
_cell.length_b   1.000
_cell.length_c   1.000
_cell.angle_alpha   90.00
_cell.angle_beta   90.00
_cell.angle_gamma   90.00
#
_symmetry.space_group_name_H-M   'P 1'
#
loop_
_entity.id
_entity.type
_entity.pdbx_description
1 polymer ?
#
loop_
_entity_poly.entity_id
_entity_poly.type
_entity_poly.pdbx_seq_one_letter_code
_entity_poly.pdbx_strand_id
1 'polypeptide(L)'
;MVNEIAVCVNDFGEVTEYEKTKFIKVFTKQRNEWRVVKELVFEFCYTKDSKESYLEVLNIVQELGKCKVFVAKNFSDLVHTTLDKMGLSLWNMDGNPICFLDYILEQEKEEEKVSKFINHSDISNDGQFIISLGNGGCGRYILNLKNLQKDNIGITSKQALKPFLNRKIFNELIIACSHIPNWLEEDLTKLNLKFQFSKIGESDYIVVINNYDGY
;
A
#
# COMPACT_ATOMS: atom_id res chain seq x y z
N MET A 1 -7.43 -9.35 3.01
CA MET A 1 -8.52 -8.60 2.37
C MET A 1 -9.00 -7.56 3.34
N VAL A 2 -8.68 -6.31 3.02
CA VAL A 2 -9.24 -5.14 3.70
C VAL A 2 -10.74 -5.10 3.42
N ASN A 3 -11.53 -5.25 4.48
CA ASN A 3 -12.99 -5.22 4.43
C ASN A 3 -13.58 -4.16 5.38
N GLU A 4 -12.74 -3.56 6.21
CA GLU A 4 -13.09 -2.61 7.25
C GLU A 4 -12.12 -1.45 7.19
N ILE A 5 -12.64 -0.23 7.30
CA ILE A 5 -11.87 1.01 7.35
C ILE A 5 -12.36 1.81 8.55
N ALA A 6 -11.48 2.07 9.50
CA ALA A 6 -11.78 2.89 10.66
C ALA A 6 -11.48 4.35 10.37
N VAL A 7 -12.38 5.25 10.75
CA VAL A 7 -12.29 6.69 10.46
C VAL A 7 -12.56 7.50 11.71
N CYS A 8 -11.63 8.40 12.06
CA CYS A 8 -11.82 9.44 13.07
C CYS A 8 -12.80 10.49 12.55
N VAL A 9 -13.94 10.66 13.22
CA VAL A 9 -14.99 11.61 12.80
C VAL A 9 -15.41 12.57 13.92
N ASN A 10 -15.82 13.77 13.51
CA ASN A 10 -16.43 14.78 14.37
C ASN A 10 -17.93 14.53 14.60
N ASP A 11 -18.59 15.42 15.36
CA ASP A 11 -20.03 15.36 15.65
C ASP A 11 -20.92 15.43 14.39
N PHE A 12 -20.39 15.97 13.27
CA PHE A 12 -21.08 16.03 11.97
C PHE A 12 -20.83 14.79 11.09
N GLY A 13 -20.00 13.84 11.55
CA GLY A 13 -19.63 12.65 10.79
C GLY A 13 -18.59 12.88 9.70
N GLU A 14 -17.94 14.05 9.68
CA GLU A 14 -16.81 14.35 8.79
C GLU A 14 -15.49 13.94 9.43
N VAL A 15 -14.48 13.68 8.61
CA VAL A 15 -13.14 13.32 9.10
C VAL A 15 -12.57 14.43 9.98
N THR A 16 -11.90 14.05 11.05
CA THR A 16 -11.22 14.99 11.94
C THR A 16 -9.84 14.49 12.35
N GLU A 17 -9.11 15.36 13.04
CA GLU A 17 -7.78 15.10 13.59
C GLU A 17 -7.88 14.02 14.67
N TYR A 18 -6.91 13.10 14.74
CA TYR A 18 -6.94 12.02 15.72
C TYR A 18 -7.10 12.54 17.16
N GLU A 19 -6.35 13.58 17.51
CA GLU A 19 -6.34 14.14 18.87
C GLU A 19 -7.65 14.86 19.23
N LYS A 20 -8.46 15.26 18.24
CA LYS A 20 -9.73 15.96 18.43
C LYS A 20 -10.95 15.04 18.27
N THR A 21 -10.74 13.83 17.76
CA THR A 21 -11.84 12.93 17.45
C THR A 21 -12.52 12.48 18.73
N LYS A 22 -13.85 12.36 18.71
CA LYS A 22 -14.58 11.70 19.80
C LYS A 22 -15.13 10.35 19.38
N PHE A 23 -15.20 10.14 18.06
CA PHE A 23 -15.79 8.95 17.48
C PHE A 23 -14.81 8.35 16.50
N ILE A 24 -14.64 7.04 16.58
CA ILE A 24 -14.02 6.25 15.53
C ILE A 24 -15.12 5.35 14.96
N LYS A 25 -15.48 5.57 13.70
CA LYS A 25 -16.47 4.76 12.99
C LYS A 25 -15.76 3.77 12.09
N VAL A 26 -16.13 2.50 12.20
CA VAL A 26 -15.64 1.44 11.32
C VAL A 26 -16.67 1.21 10.23
N PHE A 27 -16.25 1.47 9.00
CA PHE A 27 -17.03 1.29 7.80
C PHE A 27 -16.71 -0.03 7.12
N THR A 28 -17.73 -0.69 6.59
CA THR A 28 -17.56 -1.85 5.70
C THR A 28 -18.46 -1.70 4.47
N LYS A 29 -18.02 -2.25 3.34
CA LYS A 29 -18.76 -2.22 2.09
C LYS A 29 -19.70 -3.43 2.00
N GLN A 30 -21.00 -3.19 2.09
CA GLN A 30 -22.04 -4.21 1.93
C GLN A 30 -22.91 -3.90 0.72
N ARG A 31 -23.04 -4.83 -0.23
CA ARG A 31 -23.89 -4.68 -1.42
C ARG A 31 -23.69 -3.34 -2.14
N ASN A 32 -22.43 -2.94 -2.32
CA ASN A 32 -21.99 -1.66 -2.91
C ASN A 32 -22.20 -0.38 -2.10
N GLU A 33 -22.74 -0.45 -0.88
CA GLU A 33 -22.89 0.70 0.00
C GLU A 33 -21.93 0.61 1.19
N TRP A 34 -21.40 1.74 1.62
CA TRP A 34 -20.64 1.83 2.86
C TRP A 34 -21.58 1.96 4.05
N ARG A 35 -21.38 1.11 5.07
CA ARG A 35 -22.16 1.13 6.29
C ARG A 35 -21.24 1.12 7.50
N VAL A 36 -21.65 1.84 8.54
CA VAL A 36 -20.99 1.80 9.84
C VAL A 36 -21.41 0.50 10.53
N VAL A 37 -20.44 -0.33 10.89
CA VAL A 37 -20.65 -1.60 11.61
C VAL A 37 -20.18 -1.56 13.04
N LYS A 38 -19.35 -0.57 13.38
CA LYS A 38 -18.89 -0.32 14.74
C LYS A 38 -18.65 1.17 14.92
N GLU A 39 -19.01 1.67 16.09
CA GLU A 39 -18.68 3.01 16.54
C GLU A 39 -18.02 2.88 17.91
N LEU A 40 -16.88 3.55 18.05
CA LEU A 40 -16.13 3.62 19.28
C LEU A 40 -16.12 5.06 19.74
N VAL A 41 -16.51 5.28 20.99
CA VAL A 41 -16.52 6.61 21.62
C VAL A 41 -15.29 6.72 22.49
N PHE A 42 -14.49 7.75 22.26
CA PHE A 42 -13.28 8.04 23.02
C PHE A 42 -13.30 9.49 23.49
N GLU A 43 -12.85 9.68 24.72
CA GLU A 43 -12.52 11.02 25.24
C GLU A 43 -11.00 11.12 25.33
N PHE A 44 -10.38 11.67 24.28
CA PHE A 44 -8.95 11.95 24.30
C PHE A 44 -8.70 13.09 25.28
N CYS A 45 -8.17 12.73 26.44
CA CYS A 45 -7.89 13.69 27.49
C CYS A 45 -6.49 14.29 27.23
N TYR A 46 -6.44 15.57 26.86
CA TYR A 46 -5.21 16.30 26.49
C TYR A 46 -4.15 16.42 27.62
N THR A 47 -4.45 15.97 28.83
CA THR A 47 -3.57 16.10 30.02
C THR A 47 -2.75 14.85 30.32
N LYS A 48 -2.82 13.81 29.47
CA LYS A 48 -2.22 12.50 29.71
C LYS A 48 -0.71 12.48 29.42
N ASP A 49 0.06 11.84 30.30
CA ASP A 49 1.49 11.56 30.05
C ASP A 49 1.64 10.54 28.90
N SER A 50 2.80 10.53 28.23
CA SER A 50 3.19 9.67 27.11
C SER A 50 2.77 8.20 27.23
N LYS A 51 2.77 7.62 28.43
CA LYS A 51 2.34 6.23 28.70
C LYS A 51 0.84 6.01 28.54
N GLU A 52 0.03 6.98 28.95
CA GLU A 52 -1.43 6.88 28.90
C GLU A 52 -1.93 7.00 27.45
N SER A 53 -1.29 7.84 26.64
CA SER A 53 -1.55 7.93 25.19
C SER A 53 -1.20 6.62 24.46
N TYR A 54 -0.11 5.95 24.85
CA TYR A 54 0.27 4.65 24.29
C TYR A 54 -0.74 3.54 24.64
N LEU A 55 -1.21 3.49 25.89
CA LEU A 55 -2.26 2.54 26.31
C LEU A 55 -3.59 2.80 25.59
N GLU A 56 -3.91 4.06 25.32
CA GLU A 56 -5.10 4.43 24.56
C GLU A 56 -5.03 3.94 23.11
N VAL A 57 -3.89 4.14 22.45
CA VAL A 57 -3.64 3.58 21.10
C VAL A 57 -3.76 2.06 21.11
N LEU A 58 -3.20 1.38 22.10
CA LEU A 58 -3.32 -0.08 22.25
C LEU A 58 -4.78 -0.54 22.39
N ASN A 59 -5.58 0.15 23.21
CA ASN A 59 -7.00 -0.14 23.39
C ASN A 59 -7.76 0.06 22.08
N ILE A 60 -7.48 1.13 21.33
CA ILE A 60 -8.08 1.37 20.01
C ILE A 60 -7.75 0.21 19.07
N VAL A 61 -6.47 -0.16 18.93
CA VAL A 61 -6.06 -1.25 18.04
C VAL A 61 -6.69 -2.58 18.44
N GLN A 62 -6.79 -2.87 19.74
CA GLN A 62 -7.48 -4.05 20.23
C GLN A 62 -8.98 -4.04 19.86
N GLU A 63 -9.65 -2.91 20.02
CA GLU A 63 -11.06 -2.74 19.65
C GLU A 63 -11.28 -2.82 18.14
N LEU A 64 -10.35 -2.32 17.32
CA LEU A 64 -10.40 -2.44 15.87
C LEU A 64 -10.29 -3.89 15.38
N GLY A 65 -9.67 -4.77 16.18
CA GLY A 65 -9.62 -6.20 15.95
C GLY A 65 -8.94 -6.54 14.61
N LYS A 66 -9.74 -6.83 13.58
CA LYS A 66 -9.24 -7.21 12.24
C LYS A 66 -9.12 -6.02 11.29
N CYS A 67 -9.66 -4.85 11.65
CA CYS A 67 -9.55 -3.64 10.85
C CYS A 67 -8.10 -3.16 10.84
N LYS A 68 -7.49 -3.10 9.65
CA LYS A 68 -6.09 -2.71 9.47
C LYS A 68 -5.90 -1.34 8.85
N VAL A 69 -6.98 -0.66 8.49
CA VAL A 69 -6.93 0.65 7.83
C VAL A 69 -7.50 1.69 8.76
N PHE A 70 -6.77 2.78 8.96
CA PHE A 70 -7.11 3.83 9.90
C PHE A 70 -6.98 5.20 9.25
N VAL A 71 -8.05 5.99 9.31
CA VAL A 71 -8.16 7.26 8.59
C VAL A 71 -8.39 8.39 9.59
N ALA A 72 -7.62 9.45 9.45
CA ALA A 72 -7.85 10.72 10.15
C ALA A 72 -7.47 11.89 9.24
N LYS A 73 -7.72 13.11 9.69
CA LYS A 73 -7.24 14.31 8.98
C LYS A 73 -5.72 14.45 9.05
N ASN A 74 -5.19 14.11 10.21
CA ASN A 74 -3.77 14.05 10.52
C ASN A 74 -3.57 13.18 11.76
N PHE A 75 -2.31 12.82 11.97
CA PHE A 75 -1.83 12.14 13.16
C PHE A 75 -0.60 12.90 13.67
N SER A 76 -0.42 12.99 14.98
CA SER A 76 0.90 13.31 15.53
C SER A 76 1.93 12.21 15.21
N ASP A 77 3.21 12.58 15.11
CA ASP A 77 4.30 11.64 14.77
C ASP A 77 4.38 10.42 15.69
N LEU A 78 4.10 10.63 16.99
CA LEU A 78 4.07 9.56 17.99
C LEU A 78 2.95 8.56 17.69
N VAL A 79 1.73 9.05 17.41
CA VAL A 79 0.57 8.21 17.10
C VAL A 79 0.79 7.48 15.79
N HIS A 80 1.27 8.20 14.76
CA HIS A 80 1.59 7.63 13.46
C HIS A 80 2.59 6.48 13.60
N THR A 81 3.73 6.72 14.26
CA THR A 81 4.78 5.71 14.46
C THR A 81 4.28 4.51 15.26
N THR A 82 3.40 4.74 16.23
CA THR A 82 2.86 3.68 17.09
C THR A 82 1.88 2.78 16.33
N LEU A 83 0.93 3.37 15.60
CA LEU A 83 -0.05 2.63 14.80
C LEU A 83 0.61 1.89 13.61
N ASP A 84 1.58 2.53 12.95
CA ASP A 84 2.36 1.91 11.86
C ASP A 84 3.13 0.67 12.36
N LYS A 85 3.78 0.76 13.53
CA LYS A 85 4.43 -0.39 14.19
C LYS A 85 3.45 -1.51 14.56
N MET A 86 2.18 -1.19 14.77
CA MET A 86 1.12 -2.17 15.01
C MET A 86 0.55 -2.77 13.71
N GLY A 87 1.06 -2.34 12.55
CA GLY A 87 0.72 -2.88 11.23
C GLY A 87 -0.59 -2.34 10.67
N LEU A 88 -1.01 -1.14 11.10
CA LEU A 88 -2.13 -0.43 10.48
C LEU A 88 -1.64 0.44 9.31
N SER A 89 -2.40 0.43 8.22
CA SER A 89 -2.25 1.38 7.12
C SER A 89 -2.95 2.70 7.47
N LEU A 90 -2.20 3.79 7.46
CA LEU A 90 -2.65 5.11 7.90
C LEU A 90 -2.93 6.02 6.72
N TRP A 91 -4.12 6.62 6.68
CA TRP A 91 -4.54 7.51 5.60
C TRP A 91 -4.91 8.88 6.15
N ASN A 92 -4.28 9.92 5.58
CA ASN A 92 -4.63 11.31 5.85
C ASN A 92 -5.66 11.80 4.81
N MET A 93 -6.92 11.94 5.23
CA MET A 93 -8.03 12.35 4.37
C MET A 93 -8.84 13.46 5.04
N ASP A 94 -9.58 14.24 4.26
CA ASP A 94 -10.42 15.33 4.79
C ASP A 94 -11.82 15.28 4.18
N GLY A 95 -12.80 15.86 4.88
CA GLY A 95 -14.20 15.91 4.45
C GLY A 95 -15.01 14.64 4.74
N ASN A 96 -15.99 14.33 3.88
CA ASN A 96 -16.95 13.25 4.12
C ASN A 96 -16.36 11.86 3.79
N PRO A 97 -16.40 10.87 4.70
CA PRO A 97 -15.86 9.53 4.48
C PRO A 97 -16.35 8.85 3.18
N ILE A 98 -17.63 8.97 2.86
CA ILE A 98 -18.24 8.29 1.71
C ILE A 98 -17.58 8.71 0.39
N CYS A 99 -17.02 9.91 0.31
CA CYS A 99 -16.37 10.42 -0.90
C CYS A 99 -15.05 9.71 -1.25
N PHE A 100 -14.41 9.03 -0.30
CA PHE A 100 -13.06 8.49 -0.51
C PHE A 100 -12.84 7.06 -0.02
N LEU A 101 -13.78 6.45 0.71
CA LEU A 101 -13.64 5.07 1.19
C LEU A 101 -13.41 4.06 0.06
N ASP A 102 -14.02 4.26 -1.11
CA ASP A 102 -13.80 3.42 -2.28
C ASP A 102 -12.38 3.52 -2.82
N TYR A 103 -11.84 4.73 -2.89
CA TYR A 103 -10.46 4.96 -3.29
C TYR A 103 -9.48 4.23 -2.35
N ILE A 104 -9.62 4.41 -1.03
CA ILE A 104 -8.77 3.72 -0.05
C ILE A 104 -8.86 2.20 -0.21
N LEU A 105 -10.07 1.66 -0.33
CA LEU A 105 -10.28 0.22 -0.49
C LEU A 105 -9.61 -0.33 -1.76
N GLU A 106 -9.63 0.43 -2.85
CA GLU A 106 -8.95 0.06 -4.10
C GLU A 106 -7.44 0.09 -3.93
N GLN A 107 -6.87 1.14 -3.35
CA GLN A 107 -5.44 1.26 -3.10
C GLN A 107 -4.92 0.13 -2.19
N GLU A 108 -5.60 -0.16 -1.10
CA GLU A 108 -5.25 -1.25 -0.18
C GLU A 108 -5.31 -2.63 -0.84
N LYS A 109 -6.27 -2.85 -1.75
CA LYS A 109 -6.35 -4.08 -2.54
C LYS A 109 -5.19 -4.18 -3.53
N GLU A 110 -4.77 -3.07 -4.12
CA GLU A 110 -3.60 -3.06 -5.00
C GLU A 110 -2.34 -3.38 -4.20
N GLU A 111 -2.12 -2.73 -3.06
CA GLU A 111 -0.99 -2.99 -2.17
C GLU A 111 -0.98 -4.44 -1.68
N GLU A 112 -2.13 -5.01 -1.29
CA GLU A 112 -2.22 -6.43 -0.92
C GLU A 112 -1.84 -7.36 -2.09
N LYS A 113 -2.22 -7.02 -3.33
CA LYS A 113 -1.79 -7.75 -4.54
C LYS A 113 -0.29 -7.63 -4.74
N VAL A 114 0.28 -6.43 -4.59
CA VAL A 114 1.72 -6.16 -4.69
C VAL A 114 2.48 -7.04 -3.70
N SER A 115 2.15 -6.93 -2.41
CA SER A 115 2.85 -7.64 -1.35
C SER A 115 2.74 -9.16 -1.52
N LYS A 116 1.56 -9.68 -1.89
CA LYS A 116 1.39 -11.11 -2.16
C LYS A 116 2.24 -11.56 -3.34
N PHE A 117 2.23 -10.80 -4.43
CA PHE A 117 2.98 -11.15 -5.64
C PHE A 117 4.49 -11.10 -5.42
N ILE A 118 4.99 -10.20 -4.57
CA ILE A 118 6.42 -10.09 -4.23
C ILE A 118 6.86 -11.17 -3.22
N ASN A 119 6.02 -11.44 -2.20
CA ASN A 119 6.41 -12.29 -1.06
C ASN A 119 6.12 -13.79 -1.28
N HIS A 120 5.13 -14.15 -2.09
CA HIS A 120 4.94 -15.55 -2.46
C HIS A 120 5.87 -15.92 -3.62
N SER A 121 6.91 -16.70 -3.32
CA SER A 121 7.71 -17.37 -4.34
C SER A 121 7.04 -18.61 -4.95
N ASP A 122 5.90 -19.03 -4.42
CA ASP A 122 5.36 -20.38 -4.62
C ASP A 122 3.96 -20.40 -5.25
N ILE A 123 3.45 -19.28 -5.76
CA ILE A 123 2.11 -19.25 -6.38
C ILE A 123 2.16 -18.51 -7.71
N SER A 124 2.59 -19.24 -8.73
CA SER A 124 1.75 -19.39 -9.91
C SER A 124 2.07 -20.73 -10.55
N ASN A 125 1.15 -21.70 -10.45
CA ASN A 125 1.11 -22.87 -11.34
C ASN A 125 0.92 -22.49 -12.83
N ASP A 126 0.95 -21.19 -13.15
CA ASP A 126 0.61 -20.57 -14.43
C ASP A 126 1.76 -19.74 -15.02
N GLY A 127 2.96 -19.75 -14.40
CA GLY A 127 4.16 -19.08 -14.92
C GLY A 127 4.04 -17.55 -15.04
N GLN A 128 3.12 -16.92 -14.30
CA GLN A 128 2.87 -15.49 -14.40
C GLN A 128 3.89 -14.69 -13.56
N PHE A 129 4.84 -14.05 -14.24
CA PHE A 129 5.89 -13.23 -13.61
C PHE A 129 5.66 -11.71 -13.74
N ILE A 130 4.55 -11.30 -14.36
CA ILE A 130 4.09 -9.89 -14.46
C ILE A 130 2.61 -9.79 -14.14
N ILE A 131 2.24 -8.81 -13.32
CA ILE A 131 0.85 -8.39 -13.10
C ILE A 131 0.67 -6.91 -13.44
N SER A 132 -0.52 -6.54 -13.91
CA SER A 132 -0.93 -5.15 -14.10
C SER A 132 -1.75 -4.68 -12.90
N LEU A 133 -1.54 -3.42 -12.49
CA LEU A 133 -2.31 -2.74 -11.45
C LEU A 133 -3.25 -1.69 -12.06
N GLY A 134 -4.40 -1.46 -11.42
CA GLY A 134 -5.42 -0.52 -11.85
C GLY A 134 -6.39 -1.01 -12.93
N ASN A 135 -7.42 -0.19 -13.19
CA ASN A 135 -8.47 -0.43 -14.19
C ASN A 135 -8.13 0.16 -15.56
N GLY A 136 -7.00 -0.23 -16.15
CA GLY A 136 -6.76 -0.10 -17.59
C GLY A 136 -6.29 1.26 -18.14
N GLY A 137 -5.92 2.23 -17.29
CA GLY A 137 -5.44 3.56 -17.75
C GLY A 137 -4.06 4.00 -17.26
N CYS A 138 -3.56 3.46 -16.14
CA CYS A 138 -2.40 4.03 -15.45
C CYS A 138 -1.06 3.34 -15.76
N GLY A 139 -1.04 2.30 -16.59
CA GLY A 139 0.21 1.65 -17.03
C GLY A 139 1.14 1.21 -15.90
N ARG A 140 0.60 0.80 -14.74
CA ARG A 140 1.40 0.34 -13.59
C ARG A 140 1.53 -1.18 -13.62
N TYR A 141 2.76 -1.67 -13.52
CA TYR A 141 3.05 -3.11 -13.59
C TYR A 141 4.00 -3.53 -12.49
N ILE A 142 3.85 -4.77 -12.03
CA ILE A 142 4.80 -5.40 -11.12
C ILE A 142 5.35 -6.66 -11.77
N LEU A 143 6.65 -6.81 -11.68
CA LEU A 143 7.38 -7.96 -12.18
C LEU A 143 8.19 -8.60 -11.05
N ASN A 144 7.96 -9.89 -10.80
CA ASN A 144 8.72 -10.64 -9.81
C ASN A 144 9.74 -11.54 -10.51
N LEU A 145 10.98 -11.05 -10.59
CA LEU A 145 12.09 -11.81 -11.19
C LEU A 145 12.54 -12.99 -10.33
N LYS A 146 12.22 -13.00 -9.03
CA LYS A 146 12.60 -14.10 -8.15
C LYS A 146 11.95 -15.40 -8.61
N ASN A 147 10.71 -15.32 -9.09
CA ASN A 147 9.95 -16.47 -9.60
C ASN A 147 10.55 -16.95 -10.94
N LEU A 148 10.86 -16.02 -11.84
CA LEU A 148 11.49 -16.33 -13.14
C LEU A 148 12.88 -16.99 -12.99
N GLN A 149 13.59 -16.69 -11.91
CA GLN A 149 14.90 -17.29 -11.58
C GLN A 149 14.79 -18.65 -10.89
N LYS A 150 13.68 -18.94 -10.19
CA LYS A 150 13.44 -20.20 -9.48
C LYS A 150 12.97 -21.33 -10.41
N ASP A 151 12.13 -21.02 -11.39
CA ASP A 151 11.47 -22.04 -12.23
C ASP A 151 12.33 -22.59 -13.39
N ASN A 152 13.60 -22.16 -13.50
CA ASN A 152 14.56 -22.70 -14.47
C ASN A 152 14.02 -22.77 -15.92
N ILE A 153 13.18 -21.80 -16.31
CA ILE A 153 12.45 -21.77 -17.60
C ILE A 153 13.38 -21.51 -18.80
N GLY A 154 14.70 -21.42 -18.59
CA GLY A 154 15.69 -21.17 -19.64
C GLY A 154 15.64 -19.75 -20.24
N ILE A 155 14.84 -18.85 -19.66
CA ILE A 155 14.72 -17.45 -20.05
C ILE A 155 15.46 -16.59 -19.03
N THR A 156 16.37 -15.72 -19.50
CA THR A 156 17.08 -14.77 -18.64
C THR A 156 16.22 -13.56 -18.29
N SER A 157 16.51 -12.89 -17.17
CA SER A 157 15.87 -11.61 -16.80
C SER A 157 15.92 -10.58 -17.94
N LYS A 158 16.99 -10.58 -18.73
CA LYS A 158 17.17 -9.73 -19.92
C LYS A 158 16.18 -10.04 -21.04
N GLN A 159 15.98 -11.32 -21.35
CA GLN A 159 15.04 -11.75 -22.41
C GLN A 159 13.59 -11.45 -22.02
N ALA A 160 13.25 -11.56 -20.74
CA ALA A 160 11.91 -11.25 -20.23
C ALA A 160 11.63 -9.74 -20.21
N LEU A 161 12.58 -8.93 -19.75
CA LEU A 161 12.37 -7.49 -19.51
C LEU A 161 12.54 -6.62 -20.74
N LYS A 162 13.52 -6.92 -21.61
CA LYS A 162 13.89 -6.03 -22.72
C LYS A 162 12.73 -5.70 -23.67
N PRO A 163 11.87 -6.65 -24.07
CA PRO A 163 10.71 -6.34 -24.92
C PRO A 163 9.72 -5.38 -24.24
N PHE A 164 9.55 -5.50 -22.93
CA PHE A 164 8.63 -4.66 -22.15
C PHE A 164 9.19 -3.23 -22.00
N LEU A 165 10.47 -3.11 -21.60
CA LEU A 165 11.16 -1.83 -21.45
C LEU A 165 11.22 -1.04 -22.77
N ASN A 166 11.49 -1.73 -23.88
CA ASN A 166 11.59 -1.09 -25.20
C ASN A 166 10.25 -0.56 -25.72
N ARG A 167 9.12 -1.17 -25.33
CA ARG A 167 7.80 -0.71 -25.76
C ARG A 167 7.36 0.56 -25.04
N LYS A 168 7.89 0.84 -23.84
CA LYS A 168 7.53 2.00 -23.00
C LYS A 168 6.02 2.17 -22.77
N ILE A 169 5.25 1.09 -22.83
CA ILE A 169 3.79 1.07 -22.61
C ILE A 169 3.44 0.91 -21.12
N PHE A 170 4.12 1.68 -20.29
CA PHE A 170 3.92 1.72 -18.84
C PHE A 170 4.21 3.13 -18.35
N ASN A 171 3.59 3.53 -17.23
CA ASN A 171 3.94 4.75 -16.51
C ASN A 171 4.85 4.40 -15.33
N GLU A 172 4.61 3.25 -14.69
CA GLU A 172 5.42 2.74 -13.58
C GLU A 172 5.61 1.23 -13.72
N LEU A 173 6.84 0.77 -13.53
CA LEU A 173 7.19 -0.64 -13.46
C LEU A 173 7.97 -0.89 -12.16
N ILE A 174 7.43 -1.76 -11.32
CA ILE A 174 8.06 -2.20 -10.07
C ILE A 174 8.63 -3.60 -10.30
N ILE A 175 9.93 -3.77 -10.12
CA ILE A 175 10.63 -5.04 -10.29
C ILE A 175 11.14 -5.52 -8.93
N ALA A 176 10.70 -6.69 -8.50
CA ALA A 176 11.26 -7.39 -7.33
C ALA A 176 12.30 -8.43 -7.80
N CYS A 177 13.50 -8.40 -7.23
CA CYS A 177 14.59 -9.32 -7.61
C CYS A 177 15.49 -9.67 -6.42
N SER A 178 16.11 -10.86 -6.48
CA SER A 178 17.10 -11.33 -5.48
C SER A 178 18.48 -10.69 -5.68
N HIS A 179 18.70 -10.11 -6.86
CA HIS A 179 19.86 -9.30 -7.21
C HIS A 179 19.47 -8.38 -8.35
N ILE A 180 20.02 -7.17 -8.37
CA ILE A 180 19.83 -6.24 -9.47
C ILE A 180 20.64 -6.76 -10.67
N PRO A 181 20.02 -7.00 -11.85
CA PRO A 181 20.78 -7.43 -13.02
C PRO A 181 21.78 -6.36 -13.46
N ASN A 182 23.04 -6.75 -13.69
CA ASN A 182 24.14 -5.83 -14.04
C ASN A 182 23.89 -4.98 -15.30
N TRP A 183 23.11 -5.48 -16.25
CA TRP A 183 22.78 -4.79 -17.50
C TRP A 183 21.63 -3.76 -17.33
N LEU A 184 20.87 -3.82 -16.23
CA LEU A 184 19.60 -3.11 -16.11
C LEU A 184 19.80 -1.60 -16.04
N GLU A 185 20.72 -1.12 -15.20
CA GLU A 185 20.98 0.31 -15.02
C GLU A 185 21.44 1.00 -16.31
N GLU A 186 22.37 0.38 -17.04
CA GLU A 186 22.85 0.89 -18.33
C GLU A 186 21.72 0.98 -19.36
N ASP A 187 20.88 -0.05 -19.47
CA ASP A 187 19.78 -0.07 -20.43
C ASP A 187 18.68 0.93 -20.06
N LEU A 188 18.34 1.10 -18.77
CA LEU A 188 17.39 2.11 -18.32
C LEU A 188 17.88 3.53 -18.60
N THR A 189 19.17 3.78 -18.37
CA THR A 189 19.82 5.07 -18.67
C THR A 189 19.79 5.35 -20.18
N LYS A 190 20.11 4.37 -21.02
CA LYS A 190 20.03 4.49 -22.50
C LYS A 190 18.61 4.79 -22.98
N LEU A 191 17.60 4.25 -22.29
CA LEU A 191 16.19 4.48 -22.60
C LEU A 191 15.65 5.80 -22.03
N ASN A 192 16.47 6.58 -21.32
CA ASN A 192 16.09 7.83 -20.63
C ASN A 192 14.91 7.64 -19.66
N LEU A 193 14.88 6.50 -18.97
CA LEU A 193 13.87 6.19 -17.96
C LEU A 193 14.35 6.66 -16.58
N LYS A 194 13.42 7.14 -15.74
CA LYS A 194 13.74 7.47 -14.34
C LYS A 194 13.62 6.20 -13.52
N PHE A 195 14.60 5.91 -12.66
CA PHE A 195 14.56 4.72 -11.83
C PHE A 195 15.16 4.94 -10.44
N GLN A 196 14.74 4.09 -9.49
CA GLN A 196 15.28 4.05 -8.14
C GLN A 196 15.45 2.59 -7.71
N PHE A 197 16.57 2.32 -7.04
CA PHE A 197 16.84 1.04 -6.39
C PHE A 197 16.61 1.16 -4.89
N SER A 198 15.97 0.16 -4.29
CA SER A 198 15.77 0.06 -2.84
C SER A 198 16.03 -1.36 -2.37
N LYS A 199 16.88 -1.50 -1.35
CA LYS A 199 17.13 -2.78 -0.68
C LYS A 199 16.08 -2.96 0.42
N ILE A 200 15.30 -4.03 0.35
CA ILE A 200 14.17 -4.31 1.25
C ILE A 200 14.42 -5.50 2.19
N GLY A 201 15.52 -6.23 2.01
CA GLY A 201 15.94 -7.35 2.86
C GLY A 201 17.41 -7.69 2.64
N GLU A 202 17.93 -8.74 3.27
CA GLU A 202 19.37 -9.09 3.18
C GLU A 202 19.85 -9.32 1.73
N SER A 203 19.00 -9.95 0.91
CA SER A 203 19.25 -10.24 -0.51
C SER A 203 18.05 -9.92 -1.40
N ASP A 204 17.23 -8.93 -1.01
CA ASP A 204 16.01 -8.57 -1.73
C ASP A 204 16.01 -7.09 -2.14
N TYR A 205 15.74 -6.87 -3.42
CA TYR A 205 15.76 -5.55 -4.04
C TYR A 205 14.44 -5.26 -4.74
N ILE A 206 14.02 -4.00 -4.67
CA ILE A 206 12.97 -3.42 -5.49
C ILE A 206 13.62 -2.39 -6.42
N VAL A 207 13.24 -2.43 -7.69
CA VAL A 207 13.53 -1.39 -8.68
C VAL A 207 12.22 -0.74 -9.08
N VAL A 208 12.09 0.57 -8.88
CA VAL A 208 10.95 1.34 -9.38
C VAL A 208 11.40 2.10 -10.61
N ILE A 209 10.72 1.90 -11.74
CA ILE A 209 11.02 2.56 -13.01
C ILE A 209 9.80 3.37 -13.40
N ASN A 210 10.02 4.66 -13.61
CA ASN A 210 9.01 5.62 -14.01
C ASN A 210 9.26 6.09 -15.44
N ASN A 211 8.20 6.06 -16.24
CA ASN A 211 8.15 6.53 -17.60
C ASN A 211 7.10 7.64 -17.69
N TYR A 212 7.40 8.76 -17.03
CA TYR A 212 6.69 10.01 -17.28
C TYR A 212 7.39 10.65 -18.47
N ASP A 213 6.81 10.55 -19.67
CA ASP A 213 7.16 11.48 -20.72
C ASP A 213 6.91 12.89 -20.15
N GLY A 214 7.98 13.68 -20.02
CA GLY A 214 7.83 15.10 -19.75
C GLY A 214 7.02 15.66 -20.90
N TYR A 215 5.86 16.23 -20.57
CA TYR A 215 5.08 17.08 -21.48
C TYR A 215 5.98 18.11 -22.17
#